data_AF-B5Y5F2-F1
#
_entry.id   AF-B5Y5F2-F1
#
_cell.length_a   1.000
_cell.length_b   1.000
_cell.length_c   1.000
_cell.angle_alpha   90.00
_cell.angle_beta   90.00
_cell.angle_gamma   90.00
#
_symmetry.space_group_name_H-M   'P 1'
#
loop_
_entity.id
_entity.type
_entity.pdbx_description
1 polymer ?
#
loop_
_entity_poly.entity_id
_entity_poly.type
_entity_poly.pdbx_seq_one_letter_code
_entity_poly.pdbx_strand_id
1 'polypeptide(L)'
;AWSETPAAKFKVRGTKYLQDRIKVPSEASAFHLLCVDLVKVNQPIFTGLCSHPNERIQRALAKERETGLRILPDFVFAVNLCVPGKSYYHWVAYFGVDDIQMIKTQETPLGRVANPFFFGPSDEFRSKVFKLIPRIVEGNFVVKKAVGSKPSILGRKLKQYYIQNERFMELIVDIGSDCMAQRIVKLALGYAKTLEVDMMFLLEGVHPSMLPERILGGVRMINID
;
A
#
# COMPACT_ATOMS: atom_id res chain seq x y z
N ALA A 1 2.21 -14.16 -10.44
CA ALA A 1 3.10 -14.34 -9.26
C ALA A 1 3.40 -12.99 -8.61
N TRP A 2 3.97 -12.99 -7.41
CA TRP A 2 4.41 -11.77 -6.73
C TRP A 2 5.70 -12.01 -5.94
N SER A 3 6.46 -10.94 -5.71
CA SER A 3 7.65 -10.96 -4.84
C SER A 3 7.80 -9.63 -4.12
N GLU A 4 8.56 -9.61 -3.03
CA GLU A 4 8.92 -8.35 -2.38
C GLU A 4 9.92 -7.55 -3.24
N THR A 5 9.78 -6.23 -3.24
CA THR A 5 10.66 -5.34 -4.01
C THR A 5 11.58 -4.54 -3.08
N PRO A 6 12.90 -4.52 -3.30
CA PRO A 6 13.83 -3.75 -2.48
C PRO A 6 13.56 -2.23 -2.53
N ALA A 7 13.26 -1.64 -1.37
CA ALA A 7 12.98 -0.21 -1.23
C ALA A 7 14.13 0.70 -1.70
N ALA A 8 15.38 0.31 -1.47
CA ALA A 8 16.57 1.08 -1.86
C ALA A 8 16.69 1.34 -3.37
N LYS A 9 15.95 0.60 -4.21
CA LYS A 9 15.88 0.85 -5.67
C LYS A 9 15.03 2.07 -6.04
N PHE A 10 14.38 2.72 -5.07
CA PHE A 10 13.47 3.84 -5.26
C PHE A 10 13.96 5.09 -4.54
N LYS A 11 13.80 6.23 -5.20
CA LYS A 11 14.18 7.53 -4.65
C LYS A 11 13.00 8.19 -3.94
N VAL A 12 13.21 8.57 -2.68
CA VAL A 12 12.23 9.20 -1.78
C VAL A 12 12.73 10.59 -1.35
N ARG A 13 11.87 11.42 -0.77
CA ARG A 13 12.27 12.77 -0.33
C ARG A 13 13.35 12.67 0.77
N GLY A 14 14.53 13.27 0.54
CA GLY A 14 15.61 13.31 1.52
C GLY A 14 15.35 14.29 2.67
N THR A 15 16.24 14.30 3.65
CA THR A 15 16.11 15.09 4.89
C THR A 15 15.87 16.58 4.65
N LYS A 16 16.52 17.17 3.64
CA LYS A 16 16.41 18.59 3.28
C LYS A 16 15.52 18.84 2.05
N TYR A 17 14.72 17.86 1.62
CA TYR A 17 13.95 17.93 0.36
C TYR A 17 13.07 19.17 0.22
N LEU A 18 12.51 19.69 1.32
CA LEU A 18 11.67 20.90 1.27
C LEU A 18 12.47 22.16 0.86
N GLN A 19 13.79 22.14 1.02
CA GLN A 19 14.71 23.21 0.65
C GLN A 19 15.39 22.92 -0.70
N ASP A 20 15.96 21.73 -0.86
CA ASP A 20 16.85 21.40 -2.00
C ASP A 20 16.20 20.58 -3.11
N ARG A 21 15.00 20.02 -2.86
CA ARG A 21 14.28 19.09 -3.76
C ARG A 21 15.07 17.82 -4.12
N ILE A 22 16.07 17.45 -3.32
CA ILE A 22 16.93 16.29 -3.56
C ILE A 22 16.28 15.02 -3.00
N LYS A 23 16.13 14.02 -3.88
CA LYS A 23 15.68 12.68 -3.49
C LYS A 23 16.86 11.74 -3.30
N VAL A 24 16.76 10.88 -2.31
CA VAL A 24 17.76 9.87 -1.94
C VAL A 24 17.16 8.47 -2.05
N PRO A 25 17.97 7.40 -2.21
CA PRO A 25 17.48 6.04 -2.04
C PRO A 25 16.75 5.88 -0.70
N SER A 26 15.64 5.15 -0.68
CA SER A 26 14.97 4.80 0.58
C SER A 26 15.85 3.87 1.42
N GLU A 27 15.72 3.96 2.74
CA GLU A 27 16.08 2.85 3.62
C GLU A 27 15.29 1.58 3.27
N ALA A 28 15.66 0.45 3.86
CA ALA A 28 14.88 -0.79 3.78
C ALA A 28 13.41 -0.55 4.14
N SER A 29 12.48 -1.33 3.56
CA SER A 29 11.05 -1.20 3.87
C SER A 29 10.80 -1.27 5.38
N ALA A 30 9.84 -0.50 5.87
CA ALA A 30 9.46 -0.56 7.29
C ALA A 30 8.66 -1.82 7.62
N PHE A 31 7.95 -2.36 6.64
CA PHE A 31 7.16 -3.57 6.70
C PHE A 31 7.69 -4.57 5.66
N HIS A 32 7.53 -5.85 5.95
CA HIS A 32 7.80 -6.93 4.98
C HIS A 32 6.50 -7.43 4.34
N LEU A 33 6.55 -7.83 3.07
CA LEU A 33 5.41 -8.39 2.36
C LEU A 33 5.09 -9.80 2.88
N LEU A 34 3.88 -9.99 3.41
CA LEU A 34 3.39 -11.28 3.89
C LEU A 34 2.78 -12.11 2.77
N CYS A 35 1.87 -11.49 2.01
CA CYS A 35 1.13 -12.15 0.95
C CYS A 35 0.40 -11.15 0.07
N VAL A 36 -0.10 -11.65 -1.07
CA VAL A 36 -0.97 -10.92 -1.98
C VAL A 36 -2.13 -11.80 -2.39
N ASP A 37 -3.35 -11.26 -2.30
CA ASP A 37 -4.58 -11.88 -2.76
C ASP A 37 -5.15 -11.16 -3.98
N LEU A 38 -5.84 -11.92 -4.82
CA LEU A 38 -6.70 -11.39 -5.88
C LEU A 38 -8.09 -12.04 -5.73
N VAL A 39 -9.05 -11.25 -5.26
CA VAL A 39 -10.40 -11.73 -4.93
C VAL A 39 -11.41 -11.16 -5.92
N LYS A 40 -12.13 -12.02 -6.61
CA LYS A 40 -13.21 -11.63 -7.54
C LYS A 40 -14.56 -11.72 -6.84
N VAL A 41 -15.34 -10.65 -6.91
CA VAL A 41 -16.65 -10.54 -6.25
C VAL A 41 -17.66 -9.83 -7.15
N ASN A 42 -18.96 -10.06 -6.92
CA ASN A 42 -20.03 -9.42 -7.68
C ASN A 42 -20.30 -7.98 -7.22
N GLN A 43 -19.99 -7.67 -5.96
CA GLN A 43 -20.13 -6.35 -5.35
C GLN A 43 -18.88 -6.01 -4.55
N PRO A 44 -18.45 -4.73 -4.49
CA PRO A 44 -17.23 -4.36 -3.81
C PRO A 44 -17.35 -4.53 -2.30
N ILE A 45 -16.32 -5.08 -1.66
CA ILE A 45 -16.23 -5.26 -0.21
C ILE A 45 -15.52 -4.05 0.41
N PHE A 46 -16.23 -2.93 0.53
CA PHE A 46 -15.69 -1.73 1.18
C PHE A 46 -15.70 -1.81 2.72
N THR A 47 -16.24 -2.90 3.30
CA THR A 47 -16.18 -3.21 4.73
C THR A 47 -14.87 -3.88 5.15
N GLY A 48 -13.98 -4.18 4.20
CA GLY A 48 -12.63 -4.71 4.44
C GLY A 48 -12.56 -6.24 4.46
N LEU A 49 -11.59 -6.79 3.72
CA LEU A 49 -11.23 -8.21 3.75
C LEU A 49 -10.55 -8.60 5.07
N CYS A 50 -9.76 -7.72 5.67
CA CYS A 50 -9.12 -7.97 6.96
C CYS A 50 -10.13 -8.17 8.10
N SER A 51 -11.31 -7.57 8.00
CA SER A 51 -12.40 -7.71 8.98
C SER A 51 -13.32 -8.90 8.71
N HIS A 52 -13.23 -9.52 7.53
CA HIS A 52 -14.12 -10.61 7.17
C HIS A 52 -13.81 -11.86 8.03
N PRO A 53 -14.79 -12.44 8.75
CA PRO A 53 -14.53 -13.49 9.74
C PRO A 53 -13.79 -14.73 9.22
N ASN A 54 -14.03 -15.07 7.95
CA ASN A 54 -13.44 -16.24 7.31
C ASN A 54 -12.17 -15.94 6.51
N GLU A 55 -11.69 -14.70 6.53
CA GLU A 55 -10.48 -14.30 5.82
C GLU A 55 -9.23 -14.40 6.68
N ARG A 56 -8.07 -14.35 6.02
CA ARG A 56 -6.75 -14.67 6.60
C ARG A 56 -6.46 -14.00 7.94
N ILE A 57 -6.77 -12.71 8.09
CA ILE A 57 -6.44 -11.94 9.29
C ILE A 57 -7.29 -12.41 10.47
N GLN A 58 -8.61 -12.51 10.29
CA GLN A 58 -9.50 -12.98 11.36
C GLN A 58 -9.24 -14.43 11.73
N ARG A 59 -8.96 -15.31 10.74
CA ARG A 59 -8.59 -16.71 11.00
C ARG A 59 -7.28 -16.83 11.78
N ALA A 60 -6.26 -16.05 11.42
CA ALA A 60 -5.01 -16.04 12.16
C ALA A 60 -5.21 -15.53 13.59
N LEU A 61 -5.91 -14.41 13.77
CA LEU A 61 -6.23 -13.86 15.10
C LEU A 61 -7.07 -14.84 15.96
N ALA A 62 -8.02 -15.56 15.36
CA ALA A 62 -8.78 -16.59 16.06
C ALA A 62 -7.87 -17.72 16.55
N LYS A 63 -6.97 -18.20 15.69
CA LYS A 63 -6.00 -19.23 16.05
C LYS A 63 -5.01 -18.75 17.12
N GLU A 64 -4.60 -17.48 17.10
CA GLU A 64 -3.78 -16.90 18.19
C GLU A 64 -4.54 -16.95 19.52
N ARG A 65 -5.84 -16.62 19.54
CA ARG A 65 -6.67 -16.68 20.75
C ARG A 65 -6.86 -18.11 21.26
N GLU A 66 -7.03 -19.07 20.36
CA GLU A 66 -7.22 -20.48 20.71
C GLU A 66 -5.94 -21.13 21.25
N THR A 67 -4.79 -20.79 20.66
CA THR A 67 -3.51 -21.47 20.94
C THR A 67 -2.59 -20.70 21.88
N GLY A 68 -2.81 -19.40 22.06
CA GLY A 68 -1.89 -18.49 22.75
C GLY A 68 -0.60 -18.20 21.98
N LEU A 69 -0.42 -18.75 20.79
CA LEU A 69 0.78 -18.58 19.97
C LEU A 69 0.60 -17.40 19.02
N ARG A 70 1.60 -16.51 18.95
CA ARG A 70 1.65 -15.41 17.99
C ARG A 70 1.85 -15.96 16.57
N ILE A 71 1.01 -15.55 15.63
CA ILE A 71 1.01 -15.98 14.22
C ILE A 71 1.23 -14.78 13.31
N LEU A 72 0.51 -13.69 13.55
CA LEU A 72 0.67 -12.45 12.80
C LEU A 72 1.80 -11.60 13.39
N PRO A 73 2.45 -10.76 12.57
CA PRO A 73 3.30 -9.68 13.05
C PRO A 73 2.58 -8.79 14.07
N ASP A 74 3.36 -7.96 14.75
CA ASP A 74 2.89 -6.97 15.71
C ASP A 74 1.70 -6.14 15.20
N PHE A 75 1.81 -5.71 13.94
CA PHE A 75 0.73 -5.04 13.22
C PHE A 75 0.75 -5.40 11.73
N VAL A 76 -0.44 -5.49 11.10
CA VAL A 76 -0.58 -5.75 9.66
C VAL A 76 -1.16 -4.52 8.95
N PHE A 77 -0.49 -4.05 7.92
CA PHE A 77 -1.03 -3.05 7.00
C PHE A 77 -1.40 -3.70 5.67
N ALA A 78 -2.67 -3.62 5.28
CA ALA A 78 -3.18 -4.11 4.01
C ALA A 78 -3.51 -2.95 3.07
N VAL A 79 -3.03 -3.05 1.83
CA VAL A 79 -3.43 -2.14 0.73
C VAL A 79 -4.32 -2.92 -0.21
N ASN A 80 -5.59 -2.53 -0.30
CA ASN A 80 -6.62 -3.15 -1.12
C ASN A 80 -6.97 -2.22 -2.30
N LEU A 81 -6.59 -2.59 -3.52
CA LEU A 81 -6.99 -1.89 -4.73
C LEU A 81 -8.26 -2.55 -5.28
N CYS A 82 -9.40 -1.87 -5.14
CA CYS A 82 -10.68 -2.31 -5.68
C CYS A 82 -10.82 -1.82 -7.13
N VAL A 83 -10.75 -2.75 -8.07
CA VAL A 83 -10.82 -2.49 -9.52
C VAL A 83 -12.19 -2.88 -10.05
N PRO A 84 -12.97 -1.94 -10.62
CA PRO A 84 -14.24 -2.27 -11.25
C PRO A 84 -14.05 -2.88 -12.64
N GLY A 85 -14.98 -3.75 -13.03
CA GLY A 85 -15.08 -4.38 -14.34
C GLY A 85 -16.48 -4.96 -14.55
N LYS A 86 -16.59 -6.10 -15.25
CA LYS A 86 -17.86 -6.88 -15.25
C LYS A 86 -18.17 -7.47 -13.85
N SER A 87 -17.12 -7.68 -13.07
CA SER A 87 -17.12 -8.00 -11.65
C SER A 87 -16.12 -7.05 -10.97
N TYR A 88 -16.08 -7.02 -9.65
CA TYR A 88 -15.07 -6.28 -8.90
C TYR A 88 -13.91 -7.21 -8.55
N TYR A 89 -12.70 -6.69 -8.64
CA TYR A 89 -11.49 -7.37 -8.22
C TYR A 89 -10.85 -6.59 -7.06
N HIS A 90 -10.67 -7.24 -5.93
CA HIS A 90 -9.85 -6.74 -4.84
C HIS A 90 -8.48 -7.36 -4.95
N TRP A 91 -7.50 -6.56 -5.37
CA TRP A 91 -6.11 -6.93 -5.23
C TRP A 91 -5.62 -6.43 -3.87
N VAL A 92 -5.15 -7.32 -2.99
CA VAL A 92 -4.78 -6.97 -1.63
C VAL A 92 -3.37 -7.42 -1.32
N ALA A 93 -2.47 -6.49 -1.02
CA ALA A 93 -1.15 -6.81 -0.46
C ALA A 93 -1.15 -6.57 1.05
N TYR A 94 -0.67 -7.56 1.80
CA TYR A 94 -0.57 -7.52 3.25
C TYR A 94 0.89 -7.38 3.65
N PHE A 95 1.18 -6.37 4.47
CA PHE A 95 2.51 -6.05 4.95
C PHE A 95 2.56 -6.17 6.47
N GLY A 96 3.60 -6.82 6.99
CA GLY A 96 3.82 -7.05 8.41
C GLY A 96 4.88 -6.12 8.99
N VAL A 97 4.65 -5.59 10.19
CA VAL A 97 5.70 -4.99 11.02
C VAL A 97 5.79 -5.74 12.34
N ASP A 98 6.99 -6.20 12.67
CA ASP A 98 7.26 -7.02 13.86
C ASP A 98 7.54 -6.20 15.11
N ASP A 99 7.89 -4.92 14.96
CA ASP A 99 8.00 -3.95 16.05
C ASP A 99 7.05 -2.77 15.78
N ILE A 100 5.86 -2.82 16.41
CA ILE A 100 4.87 -1.75 16.27
C ILE A 100 5.37 -0.39 16.76
N GLN A 101 6.42 -0.34 17.61
CA GLN A 101 6.98 0.94 18.07
C GLN A 101 7.58 1.75 16.93
N MET A 102 8.03 1.11 15.85
CA MET A 102 8.53 1.79 14.65
C MET A 102 7.50 2.75 14.05
N ILE A 103 6.20 2.40 14.15
CA ILE A 103 5.09 3.21 13.62
C ILE A 103 4.30 3.96 14.70
N LYS A 104 4.49 3.62 15.98
CA LYS A 104 3.86 4.33 17.12
C LYS A 104 4.72 5.46 17.67
N THR A 105 6.05 5.35 17.66
CA THR A 105 6.94 6.40 18.15
C THR A 105 6.73 7.71 17.38
N GLN A 106 6.95 8.85 18.01
CA GLN A 106 7.00 10.17 17.35
C GLN A 106 8.42 10.75 17.34
N GLU A 107 9.42 9.91 17.65
CA GLU A 107 10.82 10.33 17.75
C GLU A 107 11.57 10.19 16.42
N THR A 108 11.09 9.33 15.52
CA THR A 108 11.67 9.10 14.19
C THR A 108 10.88 9.82 13.10
N PRO A 109 11.48 10.13 11.94
CA PRO A 109 10.77 10.71 10.81
C PRO A 109 9.58 9.88 10.34
N LEU A 110 9.77 8.56 10.20
CA LEU A 110 8.70 7.63 9.85
C LEU A 110 7.59 7.63 10.91
N GLY A 111 7.95 7.49 12.19
CA GLY A 111 6.98 7.43 13.28
C GLY A 111 6.08 8.66 13.37
N ARG A 112 6.64 9.87 13.15
CA ARG A 112 5.87 11.12 13.16
C ARG A 112 4.77 11.20 12.10
N VAL A 113 4.93 10.55 10.96
CA VAL A 113 3.88 10.49 9.91
C VAL A 113 3.04 9.21 10.01
N ALA A 114 3.65 8.08 10.41
CA ALA A 114 3.00 6.80 10.53
C ALA A 114 2.02 6.75 11.71
N ASN A 115 2.37 7.32 12.86
CA ASN A 115 1.51 7.31 14.04
C ASN A 115 0.13 7.96 13.76
N PRO A 116 0.04 9.21 13.29
CA PRO A 116 -1.26 9.80 12.95
C PRO A 116 -1.93 9.12 11.75
N PHE A 117 -1.18 8.49 10.85
CA PHE A 117 -1.75 7.72 9.74
C PHE A 117 -2.45 6.45 10.24
N PHE A 118 -1.78 5.63 11.05
CA PHE A 118 -2.30 4.33 11.51
C PHE A 118 -3.21 4.42 12.72
N PHE A 119 -2.97 5.37 13.63
CA PHE A 119 -3.65 5.43 14.93
C PHE A 119 -4.39 6.75 15.18
N GLY A 120 -4.24 7.74 14.28
CA GLY A 120 -4.96 9.00 14.38
C GLY A 120 -6.44 8.89 14.01
N PRO A 121 -7.24 9.94 14.22
CA PRO A 121 -8.67 9.91 13.90
C PRO A 121 -9.02 10.43 12.49
N SER A 122 -8.08 11.04 11.76
CA SER A 122 -8.38 11.81 10.55
C SER A 122 -8.13 11.07 9.24
N ASP A 123 -9.20 10.62 8.58
CA ASP A 123 -9.14 10.09 7.21
C ASP A 123 -8.72 11.15 6.17
N GLU A 124 -9.00 12.42 6.45
CA GLU A 124 -8.53 13.53 5.62
C GLU A 124 -7.00 13.59 5.62
N PHE A 125 -6.36 13.44 6.78
CA PHE A 125 -4.91 13.36 6.88
C PHE A 125 -4.39 12.13 6.12
N ARG A 126 -4.96 10.95 6.38
CA ARG A 126 -4.55 9.70 5.73
C ARG A 126 -4.56 9.82 4.20
N SER A 127 -5.64 10.40 3.67
CA SER A 127 -5.86 10.57 2.23
C SER A 127 -4.89 11.57 1.57
N LYS A 128 -4.34 12.50 2.36
CA LYS A 128 -3.35 13.48 1.87
C LYS A 128 -1.93 12.96 1.88
N VAL A 129 -1.61 11.93 2.68
CA VAL A 129 -0.22 11.47 2.85
C VAL A 129 0.06 10.12 2.20
N PHE A 130 -0.93 9.24 2.01
CA PHE A 130 -0.67 7.93 1.40
C PHE A 130 -0.28 8.04 -0.08
N LYS A 131 0.90 7.51 -0.42
CA LYS A 131 1.54 7.64 -1.72
C LYS A 131 1.87 6.28 -2.31
N LEU A 132 1.80 6.20 -3.64
CA LEU A 132 2.25 5.07 -4.45
C LEU A 132 3.34 5.52 -5.41
N ILE A 133 4.41 4.76 -5.53
CA ILE A 133 5.41 4.86 -6.59
C ILE A 133 5.31 3.60 -7.46
N PRO A 134 4.70 3.68 -8.66
CA PRO A 134 4.70 2.56 -9.59
C PRO A 134 6.01 2.54 -10.40
N ARG A 135 6.46 1.35 -10.81
CA ARG A 135 7.49 1.18 -11.83
C ARG A 135 7.18 -0.05 -12.66
N ILE A 136 6.94 0.15 -13.96
CA ILE A 136 6.88 -0.96 -14.91
C ILE A 136 8.31 -1.48 -15.13
N VAL A 137 8.53 -2.73 -14.75
CA VAL A 137 9.79 -3.45 -14.92
C VAL A 137 9.83 -4.05 -16.32
N GLU A 138 8.82 -4.85 -16.64
CA GLU A 138 8.62 -5.48 -17.94
C GLU A 138 7.24 -5.09 -18.48
N GLY A 139 7.17 -4.81 -19.78
CA GLY A 139 5.95 -4.31 -20.40
C GLY A 139 6.20 -3.34 -21.55
N ASN A 140 5.23 -3.24 -22.45
CA ASN A 140 5.35 -2.41 -23.64
C ASN A 140 5.39 -0.90 -23.33
N PHE A 141 5.85 -0.13 -24.30
CA PHE A 141 6.01 1.32 -24.17
C PHE A 141 4.68 2.06 -23.86
N VAL A 142 3.56 1.58 -24.38
CA VAL A 142 2.23 2.18 -24.16
C VAL A 142 1.83 2.10 -22.69
N VAL A 143 2.00 0.93 -22.06
CA VAL A 143 1.72 0.72 -20.63
C VAL A 143 2.70 1.53 -19.77
N LYS A 144 4.00 1.50 -20.11
CA LYS A 144 5.03 2.30 -19.43
C LYS A 144 4.69 3.78 -19.40
N LYS A 145 4.21 4.33 -20.53
CA LYS A 145 3.82 5.74 -20.65
C LYS A 145 2.54 6.05 -19.86
N ALA A 146 1.56 5.17 -19.87
CA ALA A 146 0.27 5.39 -19.20
C ALA A 146 0.36 5.30 -17.68
N VAL A 147 1.06 4.28 -17.15
CA VAL A 147 1.28 4.11 -15.71
C VAL A 147 2.27 5.14 -15.18
N GLY A 148 3.31 5.43 -15.96
CA GLY A 148 4.40 6.31 -15.57
C GLY A 148 5.22 5.75 -14.39
N SER A 149 6.07 6.61 -13.82
CA SER A 149 6.91 6.30 -12.66
C SER A 149 6.87 7.40 -11.60
N LYS A 150 5.95 8.36 -11.76
CA LYS A 150 5.83 9.50 -10.85
C LYS A 150 5.08 9.06 -9.59
N PRO A 151 5.61 9.36 -8.40
CA PRO A 151 4.86 9.16 -7.15
C PRO A 151 3.53 9.91 -7.20
N SER A 152 2.45 9.27 -6.73
CA SER A 152 1.11 9.86 -6.66
C SER A 152 0.52 9.69 -5.26
N ILE A 153 -0.10 10.75 -4.74
CA ILE A 153 -0.94 10.66 -3.54
C ILE A 153 -2.33 10.22 -4.00
N LEU A 154 -2.74 9.03 -3.59
CA LEU A 154 -3.93 8.38 -4.15
C LEU A 154 -5.22 9.09 -3.72
N GLY A 155 -5.33 9.47 -2.45
CA GLY A 155 -6.53 10.12 -1.88
C GLY A 155 -6.85 11.51 -2.44
N ARG A 156 -5.99 12.08 -3.30
CA ARG A 156 -6.31 13.33 -4.04
C ARG A 156 -7.36 13.13 -5.13
N LYS A 157 -7.48 11.91 -5.65
CA LYS A 157 -8.39 11.58 -6.77
C LYS A 157 -9.27 10.37 -6.49
N LEU A 158 -8.72 9.41 -5.75
CA LEU A 158 -9.38 8.15 -5.48
C LEU A 158 -10.05 8.20 -4.12
N LYS A 159 -11.30 7.71 -4.06
CA LYS A 159 -12.00 7.51 -2.80
C LYS A 159 -11.30 6.40 -2.03
N GLN A 160 -11.13 6.62 -0.73
CA GLN A 160 -10.45 5.71 0.17
C GLN A 160 -11.34 5.34 1.35
N TYR A 161 -11.21 4.11 1.82
CA TYR A 161 -11.89 3.59 3.00
C TYR A 161 -10.83 2.99 3.92
N TYR A 162 -10.96 3.23 5.23
CA TYR A 162 -10.00 2.81 6.24
C TYR A 162 -10.69 1.92 7.26
N ILE A 163 -10.25 0.67 7.36
CA ILE A 163 -10.81 -0.32 8.27
C ILE A 163 -9.67 -0.75 9.18
N GLN A 164 -9.80 -0.51 10.48
CA GLN A 164 -8.67 -0.68 11.39
C GLN A 164 -9.11 -1.19 12.78
N ASN A 165 -8.17 -1.83 13.45
CA ASN A 165 -8.18 -2.07 14.89
C ASN A 165 -6.75 -2.04 15.42
N GLU A 166 -6.51 -2.52 16.63
CA GLU A 166 -5.18 -2.51 17.25
C GLU A 166 -4.14 -3.43 16.57
N ARG A 167 -4.59 -4.35 15.72
CA ARG A 167 -3.76 -5.41 15.10
C ARG A 167 -3.60 -5.24 13.60
N PHE A 168 -4.46 -4.47 12.94
CA PHE A 168 -4.32 -4.17 11.52
C PHE A 168 -4.96 -2.85 11.10
N MET A 169 -4.53 -2.38 9.92
CA MET A 169 -5.25 -1.41 9.11
C MET A 169 -5.36 -1.94 7.68
N GLU A 170 -6.53 -1.87 7.09
CA GLU A 170 -6.77 -2.03 5.67
C GLU A 170 -7.15 -0.68 5.05
N LEU A 171 -6.35 -0.24 4.08
CA LEU A 171 -6.65 0.88 3.21
C LEU A 171 -7.21 0.35 1.90
N ILE A 172 -8.50 0.61 1.67
CA ILE A 172 -9.16 0.28 0.40
C ILE A 172 -9.16 1.51 -0.50
N VAL A 173 -8.59 1.37 -1.69
CA VAL A 173 -8.58 2.40 -2.73
C VAL A 173 -9.57 1.99 -3.82
N ASP A 174 -10.61 2.79 -4.00
CA ASP A 174 -11.61 2.58 -5.04
C ASP A 174 -11.12 3.15 -6.37
N ILE A 175 -10.59 2.29 -7.24
CA ILE A 175 -10.13 2.69 -8.57
C ILE A 175 -11.31 3.17 -9.43
N GLY A 176 -12.53 2.70 -9.14
CA GLY A 176 -13.74 3.11 -9.84
C GLY A 176 -14.17 4.55 -9.60
N SER A 177 -13.66 5.21 -8.57
CA SER A 177 -14.06 6.59 -8.28
C SER A 177 -13.42 7.63 -9.22
N ASP A 178 -12.44 7.25 -10.04
CA ASP A 178 -11.77 8.16 -11.00
C ASP A 178 -11.66 7.54 -12.40
N CYS A 179 -12.19 8.24 -13.40
CA CYS A 179 -12.25 7.74 -14.77
C CYS A 179 -10.87 7.56 -15.41
N MET A 180 -9.87 8.34 -14.99
CA MET A 180 -8.51 8.25 -15.52
C MET A 180 -7.78 7.03 -14.94
N ALA A 181 -7.92 6.81 -13.63
CA ALA A 181 -7.39 5.63 -12.96
C ALA A 181 -7.97 4.33 -13.56
N GLN A 182 -9.29 4.28 -13.77
CA GLN A 182 -9.93 3.13 -14.44
C GLN A 182 -9.31 2.84 -15.81
N ARG A 183 -9.08 3.88 -16.63
CA ARG A 183 -8.46 3.72 -17.96
C ARG A 183 -7.03 3.19 -17.88
N ILE A 184 -6.22 3.70 -16.96
CA ILE A 184 -4.83 3.25 -16.76
C ILE A 184 -4.82 1.78 -16.32
N VAL A 185 -5.64 1.42 -15.34
CA VAL A 185 -5.72 0.04 -14.84
C VAL A 185 -6.26 -0.90 -15.91
N LYS A 186 -7.32 -0.53 -16.62
CA LYS A 186 -7.87 -1.34 -17.73
C LYS A 186 -6.84 -1.57 -18.83
N LEU A 187 -6.05 -0.55 -19.17
CA LEU A 187 -4.95 -0.69 -20.13
C LEU A 187 -3.90 -1.68 -19.60
N ALA A 188 -3.44 -1.52 -18.36
CA ALA A 188 -2.46 -2.42 -17.75
C ALA A 188 -2.95 -3.87 -17.70
N LEU A 189 -4.24 -4.07 -17.35
CA LEU A 189 -4.88 -5.40 -17.35
C LEU A 189 -4.91 -6.06 -18.72
N GLY A 190 -5.04 -5.28 -19.80
CA GLY A 190 -4.95 -5.80 -21.18
C GLY A 190 -3.60 -6.43 -21.51
N TYR A 191 -2.56 -6.15 -20.71
CA TYR A 191 -1.21 -6.70 -20.86
C TYR A 191 -0.76 -7.49 -19.63
N ALA A 192 -1.68 -7.86 -18.72
CA ALA A 192 -1.35 -8.40 -17.41
C ALA A 192 -0.42 -9.62 -17.46
N LYS A 193 -0.59 -10.49 -18.47
CA LYS A 193 0.19 -11.72 -18.69
C LYS A 193 1.66 -11.51 -19.02
N THR A 194 2.02 -10.30 -19.45
CA THR A 194 3.39 -9.92 -19.83
C THR A 194 3.88 -8.70 -19.05
N LEU A 195 3.14 -8.29 -18.02
CA LEU A 195 3.42 -7.10 -17.25
C LEU A 195 4.12 -7.48 -15.96
N GLU A 196 5.27 -6.86 -15.72
CA GLU A 196 5.88 -6.80 -14.41
C GLU A 196 5.83 -5.38 -13.87
N VAL A 197 5.27 -5.19 -12.69
CA VAL A 197 5.12 -3.88 -12.07
C VAL A 197 5.50 -3.92 -10.60
N ASP A 198 6.41 -3.04 -10.22
CA ASP A 198 6.67 -2.73 -8.83
C ASP A 198 5.67 -1.67 -8.35
N MET A 199 5.08 -1.89 -7.18
CA MET A 199 4.25 -0.93 -6.46
C MET A 199 4.85 -0.70 -5.08
N MET A 200 5.35 0.51 -4.84
CA MET A 200 5.95 0.90 -3.56
C MET A 200 5.03 1.87 -2.84
N PHE A 201 4.67 1.53 -1.61
CA PHE A 201 3.77 2.33 -0.78
C PHE A 201 4.56 3.07 0.29
N LEU A 202 4.24 4.35 0.50
CA LEU A 202 4.90 5.21 1.47
C LEU A 202 3.98 6.34 1.93
N LEU A 203 4.38 7.04 2.98
CA LEU A 203 3.69 8.23 3.46
C LEU A 203 4.47 9.49 3.07
N GLU A 204 3.76 10.52 2.63
CA GLU A 204 4.35 11.81 2.30
C GLU A 204 4.68 12.62 3.55
N GLY A 205 5.97 12.94 3.73
CA GLY A 205 6.40 13.86 4.78
C GLY A 205 5.94 15.28 4.46
N VAL A 206 5.05 15.82 5.29
CA VAL A 206 4.50 17.20 5.14
C VAL A 206 5.26 18.24 5.97
N HIS A 207 6.07 17.82 6.92
CA HIS A 207 6.91 18.66 7.77
C HIS A 207 8.37 18.20 7.72
N PRO A 208 9.38 19.09 7.86
CA PRO A 208 10.80 18.68 7.88
C PRO A 208 11.12 17.54 8.86
N SER A 209 10.44 17.48 10.01
CA SER A 209 10.65 16.41 11.01
C SER A 209 10.16 15.03 10.56
N MET A 210 9.36 14.95 9.49
CA MET A 210 8.89 13.71 8.87
C MET A 210 9.78 13.28 7.69
N LEU A 211 10.93 13.91 7.51
CA LEU A 211 11.92 13.59 6.49
C LEU A 211 13.21 13.02 7.12
N PRO A 212 13.93 12.12 6.41
CA PRO A 212 13.62 11.59 5.09
C PRO A 212 12.39 10.67 5.09
N GLU A 213 11.73 10.60 3.93
CA GLU A 213 10.66 9.62 3.71
C GLU A 213 11.25 8.20 3.73
N ARG A 214 10.45 7.22 4.16
CA ARG A 214 10.80 5.78 4.11
C ARG A 214 9.64 5.00 3.50
N ILE A 215 9.96 4.03 2.64
CA ILE A 215 8.98 3.13 2.06
C ILE A 215 8.39 2.24 3.17
N LEU A 216 7.06 2.13 3.20
CA LEU A 216 6.37 1.22 4.10
C LEU A 216 6.56 -0.22 3.64
N GLY A 217 6.19 -0.50 2.39
CA GLY A 217 6.28 -1.84 1.81
C GLY A 217 6.24 -1.79 0.29
N GLY A 218 6.72 -2.84 -0.34
CA GLY A 218 6.83 -2.93 -1.79
C GLY A 218 6.51 -4.32 -2.31
N VAL A 219 5.87 -4.37 -3.46
CA VAL A 219 5.54 -5.62 -4.13
C VAL A 219 5.75 -5.51 -5.62
N ARG A 220 6.38 -6.53 -6.19
CA ARG A 220 6.40 -6.79 -7.62
C ARG A 220 5.26 -7.73 -7.95
N MET A 221 4.43 -7.35 -8.89
CA MET A 221 3.49 -8.24 -9.54
C MET A 221 4.11 -8.72 -10.86
N ILE A 222 4.04 -10.01 -11.12
CA ILE A 222 4.65 -10.66 -12.28
C ILE A 222 3.58 -11.46 -12.99
N ASN A 223 3.30 -11.12 -14.25
CA ASN A 223 2.42 -11.89 -15.14
C ASN A 223 1.10 -12.26 -14.44
N ILE A 224 0.33 -11.25 -14.02
CA ILE A 224 -0.96 -11.46 -13.35
C ILE A 224 -1.92 -12.06 -14.38
N ASP A 225 -2.54 -13.19 -14.05
CA ASP A 225 -3.58 -13.85 -14.87
C ASP A 225 -4.97 -13.45 -14.39
#